data_AF-A0A1B8V393-F1
#
_entry.id   AF-A0A1B8V393-F1
#
_cell.length_a   1.000
_cell.length_b   1.000
_cell.length_c   1.000
_cell.angle_alpha   90.00
_cell.angle_beta   90.00
_cell.angle_gamma   90.00
#
_symmetry.space_group_name_H-M   'P 1'
#
loop_
_entity.id
_entity.type
_entity.pdbx_description
1 polymer ?
#
loop_
_entity_poly.entity_id
_entity_poly.type
_entity_poly.pdbx_seq_one_letter_code
_entity_poly.pdbx_strand_id
1 'polypeptide(L)'
;MSTLKPPLKQHALQKLLIRRFGMALGTYALALLLLWLAVFGEFYRAPVSFALTCTLLVAGSQLVFGWLFLTGRNQRFTDPSMTEPQVLVAVVWHTLFLANVDTARGTLMVLYVLILLFGVFQLQPRVFARCAALAFIAFAGLNLHEAFQQRLQLPAQAVLQLLVLFIVLTWLSLFAGYVQSLRQRMRQRRYALQAHQDTLRGMMRQLEDLVATDELTGLFNRRHFLRLAGRALEEMREGQRHGLALIDLDHFKRINDVHGHAAGDRVLQTFAAVARACLREGDVLARYGGEEFVLLLPNADADRLTTCCERLRMAYAAAEPVGVNIESLSLSAGMTLLDANDDLDEALQRADQALYRAKRSGRNRCDAAWEWTRA
;
A
#
# COMPACT_ATOMS: atom_id res chain seq x y z
N MET A 1 30.15 -9.19 -11.63
CA MET A 1 28.89 -8.70 -12.26
C MET A 1 27.76 -8.87 -11.27
N SER A 2 27.45 -7.82 -10.48
CA SER A 2 26.37 -7.87 -9.48
C SER A 2 25.01 -7.79 -10.18
N THR A 3 24.27 -8.89 -10.17
CA THR A 3 22.86 -8.94 -10.53
C THR A 3 22.04 -8.28 -9.42
N LEU A 4 21.99 -6.94 -9.43
CA LEU A 4 21.05 -6.18 -8.62
C LEU A 4 19.63 -6.66 -8.97
N LYS A 5 18.98 -7.33 -8.01
CA LYS A 5 17.56 -7.69 -8.13
C LYS A 5 16.78 -6.41 -8.45
N PRO A 6 15.97 -6.38 -9.52
CA PRO A 6 15.20 -5.20 -9.85
C PRO A 6 14.26 -4.85 -8.67
N PRO A 7 14.09 -3.57 -8.30
CA PRO A 7 13.26 -3.16 -7.17
C PRO A 7 11.87 -3.81 -7.22
N LEU A 8 11.28 -4.13 -6.07
CA LEU A 8 9.98 -4.83 -5.92
C LEU A 8 8.87 -4.36 -6.89
N LYS A 9 8.84 -3.05 -7.22
CA LYS A 9 7.92 -2.47 -8.22
C LYS A 9 8.16 -2.97 -9.65
N GLN A 10 9.41 -3.16 -10.07
CA GLN A 10 9.77 -3.66 -11.40
C GLN A 10 9.41 -5.14 -11.57
N HIS A 11 9.56 -5.97 -10.53
CA HIS A 11 9.12 -7.36 -10.56
C HIS A 11 7.59 -7.48 -10.70
N ALA A 12 6.83 -6.66 -9.97
CA ALA A 12 5.38 -6.62 -10.08
C ALA A 12 4.92 -6.13 -11.46
N LEU A 13 5.57 -5.09 -11.99
CA LEU A 13 5.34 -4.58 -13.35
C LEU A 13 5.61 -5.67 -14.39
N GLN A 14 6.73 -6.38 -14.29
CA GLN A 14 7.08 -7.43 -15.25
C GLN A 14 6.10 -8.60 -15.24
N LYS A 15 5.63 -9.00 -14.05
CA LYS A 15 4.60 -10.04 -13.91
C LYS A 15 3.28 -9.63 -14.60
N LEU A 16 2.92 -8.35 -14.53
CA LEU A 16 1.76 -7.81 -15.24
C LEU A 16 1.96 -7.82 -16.76
N LEU A 17 3.15 -7.42 -17.25
CA LEU A 17 3.49 -7.42 -18.67
C LEU A 17 3.48 -8.84 -19.27
N ILE A 18 4.01 -9.83 -18.56
CA ILE A 18 3.98 -11.25 -18.99
C ILE A 18 2.55 -11.77 -19.08
N ARG A 19 1.68 -11.45 -18.10
CA ARG A 19 0.25 -11.82 -18.17
C ARG A 19 -0.44 -11.22 -19.40
N ARG A 20 -0.09 -9.99 -19.77
CA ARG A 20 -0.64 -9.32 -20.97
C ARG A 20 -0.14 -9.95 -22.26
N PHE A 21 1.15 -10.28 -22.33
CA PHE A 21 1.71 -11.04 -23.44
C PHE A 21 0.99 -12.40 -23.60
N GLY A 22 0.65 -13.08 -22.50
CA GLY A 22 -0.16 -14.30 -22.54
C GLY A 22 -1.53 -14.12 -23.21
N MET A 23 -2.20 -12.98 -23.01
CA MET A 23 -3.46 -12.69 -23.73
C MET A 23 -3.23 -12.48 -25.24
N ALA A 24 -2.14 -11.83 -25.62
CA ALA A 24 -1.76 -11.68 -27.04
C ALA A 24 -1.48 -13.06 -27.68
N LEU A 25 -0.76 -13.94 -26.98
CA LEU A 25 -0.50 -15.32 -27.45
C LEU A 25 -1.80 -16.08 -27.76
N GLY A 26 -2.86 -15.87 -26.97
CA GLY A 26 -4.18 -16.43 -27.24
C GLY A 26 -4.78 -15.99 -28.58
N THR A 27 -4.61 -14.72 -28.97
CA THR A 27 -5.08 -14.23 -30.28
C THR A 27 -4.32 -14.85 -31.45
N TYR A 28 -3.00 -15.08 -31.30
CA TYR A 28 -2.20 -15.78 -32.30
C TYR A 28 -2.58 -17.27 -32.39
N ALA A 29 -2.84 -17.93 -31.26
CA ALA A 29 -3.30 -19.31 -31.24
C ALA A 29 -4.65 -19.47 -31.96
N LEU A 30 -5.59 -18.55 -31.73
CA LEU A 30 -6.88 -18.53 -32.43
C LEU A 30 -6.70 -18.28 -33.94
N ALA A 31 -5.82 -17.37 -34.34
CA ALA A 31 -5.53 -17.10 -35.74
C ALA A 31 -4.91 -18.32 -36.45
N LEU A 32 -3.99 -19.03 -35.79
CA LEU A 32 -3.42 -20.28 -36.31
C LEU A 32 -4.48 -21.39 -36.39
N LEU A 33 -5.36 -21.51 -35.41
CA LEU A 33 -6.47 -22.47 -35.47
C LEU A 33 -7.35 -22.22 -36.70
N LEU A 34 -7.71 -20.96 -36.96
CA LEU A 34 -8.52 -20.59 -38.12
C LEU A 34 -7.77 -20.80 -39.45
N LEU A 35 -6.46 -20.58 -39.48
CA LEU A 35 -5.61 -20.94 -40.63
C LEU A 35 -5.73 -22.43 -40.93
N TRP A 36 -5.54 -23.29 -39.93
CA TRP A 36 -5.60 -24.74 -40.14
C TRP A 36 -7.01 -25.23 -40.48
N LEU A 37 -8.06 -24.64 -39.92
CA LEU A 37 -9.44 -24.91 -40.33
C LEU A 37 -9.69 -24.52 -41.80
N ALA A 38 -9.12 -23.40 -42.27
CA ALA A 38 -9.21 -23.01 -43.68
C ALA A 38 -8.46 -23.98 -44.61
N VAL A 39 -7.31 -24.52 -44.16
CA VAL A 39 -6.56 -25.54 -44.90
C VAL A 39 -7.35 -26.85 -45.00
N PHE A 40 -7.89 -27.36 -43.89
CA PHE A 40 -8.67 -28.60 -43.90
C PHE A 40 -10.05 -28.46 -44.57
N GLY A 41 -10.62 -27.26 -44.55
CA GLY A 41 -11.90 -26.95 -45.20
C GLY A 41 -11.77 -26.58 -46.68
N GLU A 42 -10.59 -26.76 -47.30
CA GLU A 42 -10.33 -26.45 -48.72
C GLU A 42 -10.58 -24.98 -49.11
N PHE A 43 -10.56 -24.06 -48.14
CA PHE A 43 -10.69 -22.61 -48.36
C PHE A 43 -9.33 -21.91 -48.61
N TYR A 44 -8.23 -22.65 -48.56
CA TYR A 44 -6.85 -22.15 -48.65
C TYR A 44 -6.19 -22.57 -49.97
N ARG A 45 -5.71 -21.60 -50.76
CA ARG A 45 -5.13 -21.85 -52.11
C ARG A 45 -3.76 -22.50 -52.08
N ALA A 46 -2.92 -22.09 -51.13
CA ALA A 46 -1.52 -22.42 -51.17
C ALA A 46 -1.26 -23.85 -50.67
N PRO A 47 -0.14 -24.48 -51.08
CA PRO A 47 0.22 -25.80 -50.59
C PRO A 47 0.30 -25.85 -49.07
N VAL A 48 -0.01 -27.02 -48.50
CA VAL A 48 0.08 -27.26 -47.04
C VAL A 48 1.49 -26.95 -46.49
N SER A 49 2.54 -27.18 -47.29
CA SER A 49 3.92 -26.80 -46.93
C SER A 49 4.07 -25.30 -46.66
N PHE A 50 3.39 -24.45 -47.43
CA PHE A 50 3.41 -23.00 -47.22
C PHE A 50 2.66 -22.61 -45.94
N ALA A 51 1.53 -23.26 -45.62
CA ALA A 51 0.82 -23.06 -44.35
C ALA A 51 1.67 -23.49 -43.14
N LEU A 52 2.42 -24.59 -43.26
CA LEU A 52 3.40 -25.04 -42.25
C LEU A 52 4.51 -24.00 -42.04
N THR A 53 5.10 -23.48 -43.12
CA THR A 53 6.12 -22.42 -43.03
C THR A 53 5.57 -21.17 -42.35
N CYS A 54 4.36 -20.72 -42.72
CA CYS A 54 3.72 -19.58 -42.07
C CYS A 54 3.49 -19.83 -40.57
N THR A 55 3.04 -21.03 -40.21
CA THR A 55 2.85 -21.42 -38.80
C THR A 55 4.15 -21.36 -38.01
N LEU A 56 5.25 -21.88 -38.57
CA LEU A 56 6.58 -21.82 -37.95
C LEU A 56 7.09 -20.40 -37.80
N LEU A 57 6.88 -19.53 -38.79
CA LEU A 57 7.29 -18.12 -38.73
C LEU A 57 6.48 -17.33 -37.69
N VAL A 58 5.17 -17.56 -37.62
CA VAL A 58 4.32 -16.99 -36.57
C VAL A 58 4.81 -17.44 -35.19
N ALA A 59 5.01 -18.75 -34.99
CA ALA A 59 5.52 -19.29 -33.73
C ALA A 59 6.90 -18.71 -33.38
N GLY A 60 7.81 -18.62 -34.35
CA GLY A 60 9.13 -18.01 -34.19
C GLY A 60 9.04 -16.55 -33.73
N SER A 61 8.14 -15.75 -34.32
CA SER A 61 7.93 -14.37 -33.89
C SER A 61 7.45 -14.27 -32.43
N GLN A 62 6.60 -15.21 -31.98
CA GLN A 62 6.13 -15.25 -30.58
C GLN A 62 7.23 -15.70 -29.62
N LEU A 63 8.13 -16.60 -30.04
CA LEU A 63 9.29 -16.99 -29.24
C LEU A 63 10.25 -15.82 -29.03
N VAL A 64 10.44 -14.97 -30.06
CA VAL A 64 11.25 -13.75 -29.94
C VAL A 64 10.63 -12.78 -28.93
N PHE A 65 9.32 -12.49 -29.03
CA PHE A 65 8.64 -11.64 -28.04
C PHE A 65 8.70 -12.26 -26.64
N GLY A 66 8.41 -13.55 -26.51
CA GLY A 66 8.47 -14.28 -25.25
C GLY A 66 9.84 -14.19 -24.60
N TRP A 67 10.91 -14.38 -25.36
CA TRP A 67 12.28 -14.20 -24.88
C TRP A 67 12.56 -12.77 -24.42
N LEU A 68 12.08 -11.73 -25.12
CA LEU A 68 12.23 -10.33 -24.70
C LEU A 68 11.51 -10.05 -23.37
N PHE A 69 10.34 -10.64 -23.14
CA PHE A 69 9.60 -10.53 -21.88
C PHE A 69 10.24 -11.36 -20.76
N LEU A 70 10.72 -12.57 -21.02
CA LEU A 70 11.34 -13.42 -20.00
C LEU A 70 12.70 -12.88 -19.55
N THR A 71 13.47 -12.28 -20.47
CA THR A 71 14.76 -11.66 -20.17
C THR A 71 14.66 -10.24 -19.61
N GLY A 72 13.45 -9.67 -19.54
CA GLY A 72 13.22 -8.29 -19.08
C GLY A 72 13.75 -7.21 -20.02
N ARG A 73 14.25 -7.59 -21.21
CA ARG A 73 14.78 -6.64 -22.20
C ARG A 73 13.70 -5.74 -22.78
N ASN A 74 12.44 -6.19 -22.74
CA ASN A 74 11.28 -5.39 -23.11
C ASN A 74 11.21 -4.03 -22.37
N GLN A 75 11.72 -3.95 -21.12
CA GLN A 75 11.70 -2.72 -20.32
C GLN A 75 12.63 -1.61 -20.84
N ARG A 76 13.55 -1.93 -21.77
CA ARG A 76 14.46 -0.96 -22.37
C ARG A 76 13.81 -0.17 -23.52
N PHE A 77 12.67 -0.64 -24.03
CA PHE A 77 11.94 0.05 -25.08
C PHE A 77 11.01 1.11 -24.52
N THR A 78 10.68 2.11 -25.35
CA THR A 78 9.77 3.23 -25.01
C THR A 78 8.39 2.74 -24.57
N ASP A 79 7.90 1.65 -25.17
CA ASP A 79 6.72 0.91 -24.71
C ASP A 79 7.14 -0.47 -24.18
N PRO A 80 7.23 -0.65 -22.84
CA PRO A 80 7.58 -1.94 -22.23
C PRO A 80 6.58 -3.06 -22.53
N SER A 81 5.33 -2.72 -22.90
CA SER A 81 4.33 -3.71 -23.31
C SER A 81 4.52 -4.19 -24.75
N MET A 82 5.37 -3.52 -25.52
CA MET A 82 5.65 -3.81 -26.93
C MET A 82 4.37 -4.03 -27.75
N THR A 83 3.30 -3.27 -27.45
CA THR A 83 1.98 -3.53 -28.01
C THR A 83 1.93 -3.14 -29.49
N GLU A 84 2.51 -2.01 -29.88
CA GLU A 84 2.57 -1.58 -31.28
C GLU A 84 3.33 -2.59 -32.17
N PRO A 85 4.56 -3.03 -31.82
CA PRO A 85 5.25 -4.07 -32.57
C PRO A 85 4.46 -5.39 -32.69
N GLN A 86 3.81 -5.84 -31.61
CA GLN A 86 3.01 -7.07 -31.64
C GLN A 86 1.80 -6.95 -32.57
N VAL A 87 1.10 -5.80 -32.55
CA VAL A 87 -0.03 -5.52 -33.45
C VAL A 87 0.43 -5.45 -34.90
N LEU A 88 1.55 -4.79 -35.19
CA LEU A 88 2.08 -4.69 -36.55
C LEU A 88 2.46 -6.06 -37.13
N VAL A 89 3.16 -6.89 -36.34
CA VAL A 89 3.50 -8.26 -36.74
C VAL A 89 2.23 -9.09 -36.98
N ALA A 90 1.22 -8.96 -36.12
CA ALA A 90 -0.05 -9.65 -36.29
C ALA A 90 -0.78 -9.22 -37.58
N VAL A 91 -0.81 -7.91 -37.88
CA VAL A 91 -1.40 -7.37 -39.11
C VAL A 91 -0.71 -7.93 -40.34
N VAL A 92 0.63 -8.01 -40.35
CA VAL A 92 1.40 -8.57 -41.47
C VAL A 92 1.05 -10.05 -41.68
N TRP A 93 1.14 -10.87 -40.62
CA TRP A 93 0.83 -12.30 -40.72
C TRP A 93 -0.62 -12.57 -41.12
N HIS A 94 -1.55 -11.79 -40.57
CA HIS A 94 -2.96 -11.93 -40.90
C HIS A 94 -3.24 -11.53 -42.36
N THR A 95 -2.59 -10.48 -42.87
CA THR A 95 -2.71 -10.09 -44.28
C THR A 95 -2.16 -11.18 -45.21
N LEU A 96 -1.02 -11.78 -44.85
CA LEU A 96 -0.45 -12.90 -45.61
C LEU A 96 -1.38 -14.12 -45.61
N PHE A 97 -2.03 -14.41 -44.48
CA PHE A 97 -3.05 -15.45 -44.40
C PHE A 97 -4.22 -15.15 -45.34
N LEU A 98 -4.80 -13.95 -45.29
CA LEU A 98 -5.91 -13.56 -46.16
C LEU A 98 -5.57 -13.59 -47.65
N ALA A 99 -4.30 -13.35 -48.01
CA ALA A 99 -3.83 -13.43 -49.39
C ALA A 99 -3.94 -14.84 -50.00
N ASN A 100 -4.03 -15.87 -49.15
CA ASN A 100 -4.11 -17.26 -49.55
C ASN A 100 -5.50 -17.86 -49.32
N VAL A 101 -6.50 -17.05 -48.98
CA VAL A 101 -7.89 -17.48 -48.76
C VAL A 101 -8.83 -16.92 -49.84
N ASP A 102 -9.80 -17.73 -50.25
CA ASP A 102 -10.70 -17.48 -51.38
C ASP A 102 -11.99 -16.80 -50.93
N THR A 103 -13.04 -17.61 -50.78
CA THR A 103 -14.42 -17.21 -50.55
C THR A 103 -14.66 -16.78 -49.11
N ALA A 104 -13.89 -17.33 -48.16
CA ALA A 104 -14.00 -17.04 -46.74
C ALA A 104 -13.28 -15.76 -46.28
N ARG A 105 -12.63 -15.02 -47.19
CA ARG A 105 -11.81 -13.86 -46.82
C ARG A 105 -12.58 -12.81 -46.02
N GLY A 106 -13.80 -12.47 -46.46
CA GLY A 106 -14.64 -11.47 -45.79
C GLY A 106 -14.96 -11.85 -44.34
N THR A 107 -15.23 -13.13 -44.08
CA THR A 107 -15.50 -13.66 -42.74
C THR A 107 -14.29 -13.54 -41.82
N LEU A 108 -13.08 -13.74 -42.37
CA LEU A 108 -11.84 -13.71 -41.61
C LEU A 108 -11.30 -12.30 -41.35
N MET A 109 -11.83 -11.26 -42.00
CA MET A 109 -11.46 -9.86 -41.75
C MET A 109 -11.73 -9.42 -40.31
N VAL A 110 -12.64 -10.10 -39.60
CA VAL A 110 -12.91 -9.87 -38.17
C VAL A 110 -11.65 -10.01 -37.32
N LEU A 111 -10.65 -10.78 -37.78
CA LEU A 111 -9.39 -10.95 -37.07
C LEU A 111 -8.55 -9.66 -37.05
N TYR A 112 -8.67 -8.75 -38.03
CA TYR A 112 -8.06 -7.42 -37.91
C TYR A 112 -8.62 -6.66 -36.70
N VAL A 113 -9.93 -6.76 -36.46
CA VAL A 113 -10.59 -6.14 -35.31
C VAL A 113 -10.10 -6.77 -34.02
N LEU A 114 -9.99 -8.10 -33.97
CA LEU A 114 -9.51 -8.83 -32.79
C LEU A 114 -8.05 -8.45 -32.44
N ILE A 115 -7.19 -8.35 -33.45
CA ILE A 115 -5.79 -7.92 -33.29
C ILE A 115 -5.74 -6.50 -32.71
N LEU A 116 -6.53 -5.58 -33.26
CA LEU A 116 -6.56 -4.20 -32.80
C LEU A 116 -7.21 -4.04 -31.43
N LEU A 117 -8.16 -4.91 -31.04
CA LEU A 117 -8.81 -4.87 -29.73
C LEU A 117 -7.80 -4.93 -28.57
N PHE A 118 -6.69 -5.66 -28.76
CA PHE A 118 -5.57 -5.71 -27.80
C PHE A 118 -4.92 -4.34 -27.58
N GLY A 119 -4.86 -3.52 -28.64
CA GLY A 119 -4.29 -2.18 -28.64
C GLY A 119 -5.18 -1.13 -27.96
N VAL A 120 -6.50 -1.36 -27.86
CA VAL A 120 -7.48 -0.39 -27.31
C VAL A 120 -7.11 0.05 -25.89
N PHE A 121 -6.50 -0.86 -25.12
CA PHE A 121 -6.15 -0.59 -23.72
C PHE A 121 -4.74 -0.07 -23.49
N GLN A 122 -3.89 -0.06 -24.50
CA GLN A 122 -2.45 0.09 -24.28
C GLN A 122 -1.86 1.19 -25.15
N LEU A 123 -2.38 1.36 -26.36
CA LEU A 123 -1.89 2.33 -27.33
C LEU A 123 -2.52 3.71 -27.10
N GLN A 124 -1.74 4.74 -27.40
CA GLN A 124 -2.28 6.09 -27.53
C GLN A 124 -3.20 6.16 -28.75
N PRO A 125 -4.24 7.02 -28.76
CA PRO A 125 -5.19 7.11 -29.87
C PRO A 125 -4.54 7.34 -31.23
N ARG A 126 -3.47 8.14 -31.29
CA ARG A 126 -2.70 8.39 -32.53
C ARG A 126 -1.98 7.14 -33.04
N VAL A 127 -1.41 6.35 -32.15
CA VAL A 127 -0.71 5.10 -32.50
C VAL A 127 -1.73 4.04 -32.91
N PHE A 128 -2.84 3.96 -32.19
CA PHE A 128 -3.95 3.06 -32.54
C PHE A 128 -4.50 3.35 -33.95
N ALA A 129 -4.78 4.63 -34.26
CA ALA A 129 -5.26 5.04 -35.57
C ALA A 129 -4.26 4.71 -36.69
N ARG A 130 -2.95 4.84 -36.43
CA ARG A 130 -1.90 4.40 -37.36
C ARG A 130 -1.94 2.89 -37.61
N CYS A 131 -2.07 2.06 -36.57
CA CYS A 131 -2.21 0.60 -36.73
C CYS A 131 -3.47 0.23 -37.52
N ALA A 132 -4.59 0.90 -37.25
CA ALA A 132 -5.84 0.70 -37.99
C ALA A 132 -5.69 1.10 -39.46
N ALA A 133 -5.08 2.26 -39.75
CA ALA A 133 -4.80 2.68 -41.12
C ALA A 133 -3.89 1.69 -41.86
N LEU A 134 -2.86 1.15 -41.19
CA LEU A 134 -2.00 0.12 -41.78
C LEU A 134 -2.74 -1.17 -42.08
N ALA A 135 -3.64 -1.62 -41.20
CA ALA A 135 -4.50 -2.78 -41.46
C ALA A 135 -5.41 -2.56 -42.67
N PHE A 136 -6.00 -1.37 -42.79
CA PHE A 136 -6.81 -0.99 -43.95
C PHE A 136 -5.98 -0.97 -45.24
N ILE A 137 -4.82 -0.31 -45.24
CA ILE A 137 -3.91 -0.21 -46.39
C ILE A 137 -3.42 -1.60 -46.82
N ALA A 138 -3.10 -2.47 -45.86
CA ALA A 138 -2.67 -3.84 -46.14
C ALA A 138 -3.77 -4.64 -46.86
N PHE A 139 -5.01 -4.57 -46.39
CA PHE A 139 -6.14 -5.24 -47.02
C PHE A 139 -6.52 -4.61 -48.37
N ALA A 140 -6.47 -3.29 -48.50
CA ALA A 140 -6.68 -2.59 -49.77
C ALA A 140 -5.61 -2.96 -50.80
N GLY A 141 -4.34 -3.01 -50.38
CA GLY A 141 -3.22 -3.44 -51.21
C GLY A 141 -3.38 -4.87 -51.71
N LEU A 142 -3.91 -5.79 -50.89
CA LEU A 142 -4.22 -7.15 -51.31
C LEU A 142 -5.26 -7.18 -52.44
N ASN A 143 -6.37 -6.46 -52.28
CA ASN A 143 -7.41 -6.38 -53.31
C ASN A 143 -6.89 -5.72 -54.60
N LEU A 144 -6.07 -4.67 -54.48
CA LEU A 144 -5.45 -4.00 -55.62
C LEU A 144 -4.48 -4.93 -56.37
N HIS A 145 -3.71 -5.73 -55.63
CA HIS A 145 -2.80 -6.71 -56.21
C HIS A 145 -3.56 -7.80 -57.00
N GLU A 146 -4.68 -8.29 -56.47
CA GLU A 146 -5.53 -9.24 -57.19
C GLU A 146 -6.23 -8.63 -58.40
N ALA A 147 -6.65 -7.37 -58.31
CA ALA A 147 -7.20 -6.62 -59.44
C ALA A 147 -6.15 -6.50 -60.56
N PHE A 148 -4.89 -6.19 -60.21
CA PHE A 148 -3.78 -6.09 -61.17
C PHE A 148 -3.47 -7.44 -61.84
N GLN A 149 -3.59 -8.54 -61.10
CA GLN A 149 -3.41 -9.89 -61.66
C GLN A 149 -4.66 -10.45 -62.37
N GLN A 150 -5.73 -9.65 -62.53
CA GLN A 150 -7.01 -10.08 -63.10
C GLN A 150 -7.63 -11.31 -62.40
N ARG A 151 -7.32 -11.50 -61.11
CA ARG A 151 -7.86 -12.59 -60.27
C ARG A 151 -9.12 -12.20 -59.50
N LEU A 152 -9.51 -10.92 -59.57
CA LEU A 152 -10.65 -10.38 -58.86
C LEU A 152 -11.96 -10.76 -59.56
N GLN A 153 -12.62 -11.83 -59.08
CA GLN A 153 -13.84 -12.35 -59.69
C GLN A 153 -15.07 -11.46 -59.45
N LEU A 154 -15.18 -10.85 -58.26
CA LEU A 154 -16.33 -10.05 -57.84
C LEU A 154 -15.89 -8.68 -57.29
N PRO A 155 -15.71 -7.65 -58.16
CA PRO A 155 -15.21 -6.35 -57.73
C PRO A 155 -16.15 -5.65 -56.74
N ALA A 156 -17.47 -5.82 -56.89
CA ALA A 156 -18.45 -5.25 -55.97
C ALA A 156 -18.29 -5.78 -54.52
N GLN A 157 -17.97 -7.07 -54.36
CA GLN A 157 -17.74 -7.68 -53.05
C GLN A 157 -16.46 -7.13 -52.39
N ALA A 158 -15.39 -6.94 -53.16
CA ALA A 158 -14.14 -6.37 -52.66
C ALA A 158 -14.33 -4.92 -52.18
N VAL A 159 -15.06 -4.11 -52.94
CA VAL A 159 -15.42 -2.73 -52.55
C VAL A 159 -16.27 -2.73 -51.28
N LEU A 160 -17.27 -3.60 -51.19
CA LEU A 160 -18.11 -3.73 -49.98
C LEU A 160 -17.26 -4.10 -48.75
N GLN A 161 -16.36 -5.08 -48.89
CA GLN A 161 -15.44 -5.48 -47.81
C GLN A 161 -14.53 -4.33 -47.36
N LEU A 162 -14.00 -3.55 -48.29
CA LEU A 162 -13.19 -2.36 -47.96
C LEU A 162 -14.00 -1.30 -47.22
N LEU A 163 -15.23 -1.02 -47.66
CA LEU A 163 -16.11 -0.05 -47.00
C LEU A 163 -16.48 -0.52 -45.58
N VAL A 164 -16.82 -1.80 -45.41
CA VAL A 164 -17.10 -2.39 -44.10
C VAL A 164 -15.88 -2.28 -43.18
N LEU A 165 -14.69 -2.65 -43.67
CA LEU A 165 -13.47 -2.54 -42.89
C LEU A 165 -13.18 -1.10 -42.49
N PHE A 166 -13.32 -0.15 -43.41
CA PHE A 166 -13.11 1.28 -43.15
C PHE A 166 -14.04 1.78 -42.03
N ILE A 167 -15.35 1.48 -42.12
CA ILE A 167 -16.34 1.87 -41.12
C ILE A 167 -15.98 1.28 -39.75
N VAL A 168 -15.68 -0.03 -39.70
CA VAL A 168 -15.37 -0.72 -38.44
C VAL A 168 -14.08 -0.18 -37.82
N LEU A 169 -13.03 0.06 -38.60
CA LEU A 169 -11.75 0.57 -38.12
C LEU A 169 -11.84 2.03 -37.65
N THR A 170 -12.62 2.86 -38.35
CA THR A 170 -12.91 4.23 -37.90
C THR A 170 -13.69 4.21 -36.59
N TRP A 171 -14.73 3.38 -36.47
CA TRP A 171 -15.48 3.21 -35.23
C TRP A 171 -14.58 2.73 -34.08
N LEU A 172 -13.74 1.72 -34.31
CA LEU A 172 -12.83 1.18 -33.31
C LEU A 172 -11.79 2.23 -32.86
N SER A 173 -11.33 3.10 -33.78
CA SER A 173 -10.42 4.19 -33.47
C SER A 173 -11.07 5.27 -32.59
N LEU A 174 -12.32 5.64 -32.89
CA LEU A 174 -13.11 6.55 -32.04
C LEU A 174 -13.36 5.95 -30.66
N PHE A 175 -13.73 4.66 -30.61
CA PHE A 175 -13.94 3.94 -29.36
C PHE A 175 -12.67 3.87 -28.50
N ALA A 176 -11.51 3.58 -29.11
CA ALA A 176 -10.23 3.59 -28.41
C ALA A 176 -9.91 4.98 -27.82
N GLY A 177 -10.19 6.05 -28.56
CA GLY A 177 -10.08 7.43 -28.07
C GLY A 177 -10.97 7.70 -26.86
N TYR A 178 -12.25 7.30 -26.92
CA TYR A 178 -13.20 7.44 -25.81
C TYR A 178 -12.73 6.69 -24.56
N VAL A 179 -12.38 5.41 -24.71
CA VAL A 179 -11.92 4.56 -23.60
C VAL A 179 -10.66 5.13 -22.93
N GLN A 180 -9.72 5.66 -23.72
CA GLN A 180 -8.52 6.27 -23.17
C GLN A 180 -8.84 7.54 -22.37
N SER A 181 -9.75 8.38 -22.86
CA SER A 181 -10.21 9.57 -22.16
C SER A 181 -10.89 9.24 -20.82
N LEU A 182 -11.70 8.17 -20.79
CA LEU A 182 -12.36 7.69 -19.58
C LEU A 182 -11.34 7.26 -18.53
N ARG A 183 -10.26 6.59 -18.94
CA ARG A 183 -9.19 6.18 -18.02
C ARG A 183 -8.39 7.35 -17.48
N GLN A 184 -8.12 8.36 -18.30
CA GLN A 184 -7.44 9.57 -17.83
C GLN A 184 -8.27 10.25 -16.73
N ARG A 185 -9.58 10.38 -16.93
CA ARG A 185 -10.51 10.91 -15.93
C ARG A 185 -10.54 10.07 -14.64
N MET A 186 -10.57 8.75 -14.78
CA MET A 186 -10.54 7.83 -13.63
C MET A 186 -9.23 7.94 -12.83
N ARG A 187 -8.08 8.09 -13.50
CA ARG A 187 -6.79 8.32 -12.83
C ARG A 187 -6.79 9.63 -12.05
N GLN A 188 -7.27 10.72 -12.65
CA GLN A 188 -7.36 12.02 -11.97
C GLN A 188 -8.25 11.95 -10.71
N ARG A 189 -9.42 11.32 -10.81
CA ARG A 189 -10.32 11.13 -9.65
C ARG A 189 -9.67 10.33 -8.52
N ARG A 190 -8.91 9.27 -8.85
CA ARG A 190 -8.19 8.47 -7.84
C ARG A 190 -7.14 9.31 -7.10
N TYR A 191 -6.37 10.12 -7.82
CA TYR A 191 -5.37 11.00 -7.18
C TYR A 191 -6.03 12.03 -6.28
N ALA A 192 -7.12 12.67 -6.71
CA ALA A 192 -7.85 13.64 -5.89
C ALA A 192 -8.42 13.00 -4.62
N LEU A 193 -9.00 11.82 -4.73
CA LEU A 193 -9.54 11.09 -3.57
C LEU A 193 -8.43 10.72 -2.58
N GLN A 194 -7.28 10.28 -3.07
CA GLN A 194 -6.15 9.93 -2.23
C GLN A 194 -5.58 11.15 -1.49
N ALA A 195 -5.43 12.28 -2.18
CA ALA A 195 -4.99 13.53 -1.55
C ALA A 195 -5.96 13.98 -0.43
N HIS A 196 -7.27 13.88 -0.67
CA HIS A 196 -8.27 14.24 0.34
C HIS A 196 -8.21 13.33 1.58
N GLN A 197 -8.03 12.02 1.39
CA GLN A 197 -7.86 11.08 2.50
C GLN A 197 -6.60 11.39 3.32
N ASP A 198 -5.49 11.75 2.66
CA ASP A 198 -4.25 12.10 3.36
C ASP A 198 -4.42 13.39 4.18
N THR A 199 -5.14 14.39 3.67
CA THR A 199 -5.49 15.61 4.42
C THR A 199 -6.34 15.31 5.65
N LEU A 200 -7.40 14.50 5.50
CA LEU A 200 -8.26 14.12 6.63
C LEU A 200 -7.48 13.38 7.71
N ARG A 201 -6.61 12.43 7.33
CA ARG A 201 -5.74 11.74 8.30
C ARG A 201 -4.79 12.70 9.01
N GLY A 202 -4.28 13.70 8.31
CA GLY A 202 -3.47 14.77 8.91
C GLY A 202 -4.25 15.55 9.97
N MET A 203 -5.47 15.99 9.63
CA MET A 203 -6.34 16.72 10.56
C MET A 203 -6.75 15.87 11.77
N MET A 204 -7.06 14.58 11.58
CA MET A 204 -7.39 13.68 12.69
C MET A 204 -6.24 13.55 13.67
N ARG A 205 -4.99 13.44 13.19
CA ARG A 205 -3.81 13.43 14.08
C ARG A 205 -3.67 14.72 14.87
N GLN A 206 -3.92 15.87 14.25
CA GLN A 206 -3.90 17.16 14.94
C GLN A 206 -4.99 17.25 16.02
N LEU A 207 -6.18 16.70 15.76
CA LEU A 207 -7.24 16.62 16.76
C LEU A 207 -6.87 15.67 17.91
N GLU A 208 -6.27 14.52 17.60
CA GLU A 208 -5.73 13.62 18.62
C GLU A 208 -4.66 14.31 19.48
N ASP A 209 -3.82 15.16 18.89
CA ASP A 209 -2.82 15.95 19.63
C ASP A 209 -3.43 17.03 20.55
N LEU A 210 -4.68 17.42 20.32
CA LEU A 210 -5.42 18.35 21.18
C LEU A 210 -6.08 17.66 22.39
N VAL A 211 -6.23 16.33 22.36
CA VAL A 211 -6.74 15.59 23.52
C VAL A 211 -5.61 15.48 24.55
N ALA A 212 -5.69 16.28 25.61
CA ALA A 212 -4.68 16.34 26.67
C ALA A 212 -4.87 15.28 27.77
N THR A 213 -6.08 14.74 27.90
CA THR A 213 -6.49 13.92 29.06
C THR A 213 -6.90 12.51 28.66
N ASP A 214 -6.69 11.56 29.57
CA ASP A 214 -7.22 10.19 29.51
C ASP A 214 -8.70 10.19 29.94
N GLU A 215 -9.58 9.65 29.10
CA GLU A 215 -11.04 9.70 29.33
C GLU A 215 -11.49 8.93 30.58
N LEU A 216 -10.78 7.85 30.95
CA LEU A 216 -11.17 6.99 32.07
C LEU A 216 -10.83 7.62 33.43
N THR A 217 -9.62 8.15 33.55
CA THR A 217 -9.06 8.66 34.82
C THR A 217 -9.16 10.18 34.94
N GLY A 218 -9.42 10.88 33.81
CA GLY A 218 -9.38 12.33 33.68
C GLY A 218 -8.00 12.95 33.93
N LEU A 219 -6.95 12.14 34.09
CA LEU A 219 -5.56 12.61 34.23
C LEU A 219 -5.03 13.04 32.87
N PHE A 220 -3.85 13.67 32.82
CA PHE A 220 -3.17 13.85 31.54
C PHE A 220 -2.85 12.50 30.91
N ASN A 221 -2.89 12.42 29.58
CA ASN A 221 -2.41 11.24 28.88
C ASN A 221 -0.89 11.28 28.70
N ARG A 222 -0.30 10.14 28.34
CA ARG A 222 1.14 10.00 28.08
C ARG A 222 1.70 11.08 27.15
N ARG A 223 1.00 11.40 26.05
CA ARG A 223 1.49 12.39 25.06
C ARG A 223 1.56 13.78 25.67
N HIS A 224 0.53 14.18 26.42
CA HIS A 224 0.50 15.45 27.11
C HIS A 224 1.57 15.56 28.19
N PHE A 225 1.81 14.47 28.94
CA PHE A 225 2.88 14.40 29.92
C PHE A 225 4.25 14.64 29.29
N LEU A 226 4.59 13.92 28.22
CA LEU A 226 5.90 14.06 27.56
C LEU A 226 6.13 15.50 27.09
N ARG A 227 5.09 16.17 26.59
CA ARG A 227 5.15 17.59 26.21
C ARG A 227 5.41 18.50 27.41
N LEU A 228 4.73 18.30 28.53
CA LEU A 228 4.93 19.10 29.75
C LEU A 228 6.30 18.84 30.38
N ALA A 229 6.73 17.58 30.44
CA ALA A 229 8.03 17.19 30.99
C ALA A 229 9.19 17.70 30.14
N GLY A 230 9.11 17.59 28.81
CA GLY A 230 10.10 18.15 27.91
C GLY A 230 10.23 19.67 28.07
N ARG A 231 9.09 20.38 28.15
CA ARG A 231 9.10 21.82 28.41
C ARG A 231 9.69 22.18 29.78
N ALA A 232 9.35 21.43 30.82
CA ALA A 232 9.90 21.66 32.17
C ALA A 232 11.42 21.43 32.21
N LEU A 233 11.92 20.48 31.44
CA LEU A 233 13.35 20.21 31.28
C LEU A 233 14.06 21.33 30.51
N GLU A 234 13.47 21.83 29.41
CA GLU A 234 13.99 22.98 28.65
C GLU A 234 14.04 24.28 29.48
N GLU A 235 13.06 24.47 30.37
CA GLU A 235 12.98 25.65 31.25
C GLU A 235 13.83 25.50 32.53
N MET A 236 14.44 24.32 32.76
CA MET A 236 15.20 24.02 33.97
C MET A 236 16.52 24.79 34.02
N ARG A 237 16.80 25.44 35.15
CA ARG A 237 18.08 26.13 35.37
C ARG A 237 19.12 25.20 35.95
N GLU A 238 20.39 25.50 35.70
CA GLU A 238 21.52 24.77 36.28
C GLU A 238 21.42 24.77 37.82
N GLY A 239 21.57 23.59 38.43
CA GLY A 239 21.40 23.37 39.87
C GLY A 239 19.96 23.13 40.33
N GLN A 240 18.95 23.27 39.46
CA GLN A 240 17.58 22.81 39.74
C GLN A 240 17.42 21.33 39.42
N ARG A 241 16.50 20.68 40.13
CA ARG A 241 16.14 19.27 39.92
C ARG A 241 14.64 19.09 39.90
N HIS A 242 14.17 18.16 39.09
CA HIS A 242 12.79 17.69 39.13
C HIS A 242 12.75 16.22 39.54
N GLY A 243 11.74 15.85 40.32
CA GLY A 243 11.51 14.45 40.68
C GLY A 243 10.67 13.76 39.62
N LEU A 244 11.08 12.59 39.16
CA LEU A 244 10.35 11.77 38.20
C LEU A 244 10.06 10.40 38.81
N ALA A 245 8.82 9.94 38.75
CA ALA A 245 8.45 8.60 39.19
C ALA A 245 7.55 7.90 38.18
N LEU A 246 7.83 6.63 37.92
CA LEU A 246 6.92 5.69 37.27
C LEU A 246 6.23 4.85 38.34
N ILE A 247 4.91 4.74 38.25
CA ILE A 247 4.05 4.10 39.23
C ILE A 247 3.26 3.02 38.50
N ASP A 248 3.14 1.85 39.11
CA ASP A 248 2.37 0.73 38.57
C ASP A 248 1.50 0.11 39.67
N LEU A 249 0.25 -0.20 39.30
CA LEU A 249 -0.70 -0.83 40.22
C LEU A 249 -0.43 -2.32 40.30
N ASP A 250 -0.08 -2.79 41.49
CA ASP A 250 0.31 -4.18 41.70
C ASP A 250 -0.87 -5.13 41.45
N HIS A 251 -0.58 -6.23 40.75
CA HIS A 251 -1.57 -7.28 40.48
C HIS A 251 -2.83 -6.82 39.74
N PHE A 252 -2.80 -5.70 39.01
CA PHE A 252 -3.96 -5.16 38.30
C PHE A 252 -4.60 -6.16 37.34
N LYS A 253 -3.79 -6.91 36.59
CA LYS A 253 -4.31 -8.00 35.74
C LYS A 253 -5.13 -9.02 36.52
N ARG A 254 -4.69 -9.42 37.72
CA ARG A 254 -5.44 -10.37 38.58
C ARG A 254 -6.78 -9.77 39.04
N ILE A 255 -6.82 -8.46 39.31
CA ILE A 255 -8.06 -7.77 39.65
C ILE A 255 -9.05 -7.85 38.48
N ASN A 256 -8.58 -7.58 37.25
CA ASN A 256 -9.40 -7.73 36.05
C ASN A 256 -9.89 -9.16 35.84
N ASP A 257 -9.01 -10.14 36.05
CA ASP A 257 -9.33 -11.56 35.84
C ASP A 257 -10.36 -12.08 36.86
N VAL A 258 -10.33 -11.59 38.10
CA VAL A 258 -11.22 -12.04 39.20
C VAL A 258 -12.52 -11.24 39.25
N HIS A 259 -12.47 -9.92 39.08
CA HIS A 259 -13.59 -9.02 39.31
C HIS A 259 -14.14 -8.36 38.02
N GLY A 260 -13.52 -8.65 36.87
CA GLY A 260 -13.89 -8.11 35.56
C GLY A 260 -13.32 -6.73 35.28
N HIS A 261 -13.29 -6.35 34.01
CA HIS A 261 -12.71 -5.08 33.54
C HIS A 261 -13.37 -3.84 34.16
N ALA A 262 -14.68 -3.87 34.40
CA ALA A 262 -15.38 -2.75 35.05
C ALA A 262 -14.84 -2.47 36.47
N ALA A 263 -14.43 -3.51 37.21
CA ALA A 263 -13.79 -3.36 38.51
C ALA A 263 -12.38 -2.77 38.38
N GLY A 264 -11.59 -3.21 37.40
CA GLY A 264 -10.30 -2.60 37.09
C GLY A 264 -10.41 -1.12 36.75
N ASP A 265 -11.42 -0.74 35.97
CA ASP A 265 -11.69 0.67 35.66
C ASP A 265 -11.95 1.50 36.93
N ARG A 266 -12.71 0.96 37.89
CA ARG A 266 -12.94 1.61 39.20
C ARG A 266 -11.65 1.74 40.00
N VAL A 267 -10.77 0.74 39.94
CA VAL A 267 -9.47 0.78 40.62
C VAL A 267 -8.57 1.88 40.04
N LEU A 268 -8.50 2.01 38.71
CA LEU A 268 -7.76 3.08 38.05
C LEU A 268 -8.31 4.47 38.41
N GLN A 269 -9.63 4.61 38.45
CA GLN A 269 -10.29 5.86 38.87
C GLN A 269 -10.03 6.18 40.34
N THR A 270 -10.00 5.17 41.20
CA THR A 270 -9.69 5.31 42.63
C THR A 270 -8.26 5.79 42.81
N PHE A 271 -7.30 5.17 42.11
CA PHE A 271 -5.91 5.65 42.09
C PHE A 271 -5.83 7.12 41.65
N ALA A 272 -6.49 7.47 40.55
CA ALA A 272 -6.47 8.84 40.04
C ALA A 272 -7.02 9.86 41.05
N ALA A 273 -8.09 9.51 41.77
CA ALA A 273 -8.67 10.34 42.81
C ALA A 273 -7.73 10.50 44.02
N VAL A 274 -7.16 9.39 44.50
CA VAL A 274 -6.19 9.37 45.61
C VAL A 274 -4.96 10.21 45.27
N ALA A 275 -4.40 10.00 44.08
CA ALA A 275 -3.20 10.69 43.65
C ALA A 275 -3.45 12.20 43.54
N ARG A 276 -4.59 12.65 42.99
CA ARG A 276 -4.94 14.09 42.96
C ARG A 276 -5.03 14.70 44.36
N ALA A 277 -5.55 13.96 45.34
CA ALA A 277 -5.62 14.44 46.73
C ALA A 277 -4.25 14.51 47.42
N CYS A 278 -3.28 13.68 46.98
CA CYS A 278 -1.93 13.67 47.52
C CYS A 278 -0.98 14.68 46.88
N LEU A 279 -1.31 15.21 45.70
CA LEU A 279 -0.44 16.08 44.91
C LEU A 279 -0.83 17.55 45.10
N ARG A 280 0.16 18.45 45.01
CA ARG A 280 -0.07 19.91 45.10
C ARG A 280 -0.31 20.50 43.71
N GLU A 281 -0.79 21.73 43.71
CA GLU A 281 -0.85 22.54 42.48
C GLU A 281 0.55 22.69 41.86
N GLY A 282 0.65 22.38 40.56
CA GLY A 282 1.90 22.38 39.81
C GLY A 282 2.60 21.01 39.66
N ASP A 283 2.21 19.99 40.43
CA ASP A 283 2.68 18.62 40.17
C ASP A 283 1.96 18.04 38.94
N VAL A 284 2.68 17.29 38.10
CA VAL A 284 2.12 16.74 36.85
C VAL A 284 1.97 15.23 37.00
N LEU A 285 0.73 14.76 36.98
CA LEU A 285 0.39 13.33 36.98
C LEU A 285 -0.31 12.95 35.68
N ALA A 286 0.11 11.84 35.09
CA ALA A 286 -0.48 11.32 33.86
C ALA A 286 -0.62 9.80 33.87
N ARG A 287 -1.58 9.30 33.10
CA ARG A 287 -1.69 7.88 32.77
C ARG A 287 -0.70 7.56 31.64
N TYR A 288 0.29 6.75 31.94
CA TYR A 288 1.40 6.42 31.03
C TYR A 288 1.09 5.18 30.18
N GLY A 289 0.41 4.20 30.77
CA GLY A 289 0.04 2.93 30.14
C GLY A 289 -1.33 2.43 30.62
N GLY A 290 -1.56 1.12 30.48
CA GLY A 290 -2.81 0.49 30.92
C GLY A 290 -3.06 0.65 32.42
N GLU A 291 -2.08 0.21 33.22
CA GLU A 291 -2.05 0.27 34.70
C GLU A 291 -0.88 1.09 35.25
N GLU A 292 -0.19 1.81 34.35
CA GLU A 292 1.02 2.57 34.64
C GLU A 292 0.72 4.07 34.63
N PHE A 293 1.30 4.77 35.58
CA PHE A 293 1.20 6.21 35.76
C PHE A 293 2.58 6.83 35.87
N VAL A 294 2.69 8.10 35.52
CA VAL A 294 3.92 8.85 35.62
C VAL A 294 3.69 10.16 36.35
N LEU A 295 4.61 10.49 37.25
CA LEU A 295 4.57 11.67 38.10
C LEU A 295 5.84 12.50 37.87
N LEU A 296 5.66 13.79 37.63
CA LEU A 296 6.73 14.78 37.61
C LEU A 296 6.47 15.82 38.71
N LEU A 297 7.45 16.01 39.59
CA LEU A 297 7.44 16.99 40.66
C LEU A 297 8.44 18.11 40.34
N PRO A 298 7.98 19.31 39.94
CA PRO A 298 8.88 20.43 39.72
C PRO A 298 9.57 20.88 41.01
N ASN A 299 10.85 21.21 40.90
CA ASN A 299 11.71 21.67 41.99
C ASN A 299 11.66 20.71 43.19
N ALA A 300 11.99 19.45 42.95
CA ALA A 300 11.96 18.39 43.94
C ALA A 300 13.29 17.63 43.98
N ASP A 301 13.81 17.45 45.18
CA ASP A 301 14.95 16.60 45.48
C ASP A 301 14.51 15.15 45.81
N ALA A 302 15.48 14.29 46.09
CA ALA A 302 15.25 12.87 46.38
C ALA A 302 14.31 12.67 47.58
N ASP A 303 14.49 13.43 48.66
CA ASP A 303 13.71 13.31 49.89
C ASP A 303 12.25 13.71 49.66
N ARG A 304 12.03 14.80 48.93
CA ARG A 304 10.70 15.27 48.59
C ARG A 304 9.96 14.30 47.68
N LEU A 305 10.63 13.78 46.65
CA LEU A 305 10.06 12.78 45.76
C LEU A 305 9.69 11.51 46.51
N THR A 306 10.61 11.00 47.34
CA THR A 306 10.40 9.80 48.16
C THR A 306 9.22 9.97 49.10
N THR A 307 9.15 11.10 49.81
CA THR A 307 8.04 11.40 50.72
C THR A 307 6.70 11.45 50.00
N CYS A 308 6.67 12.03 48.79
CA CYS A 308 5.47 12.10 47.98
C CYS A 308 5.00 10.71 47.53
N CYS A 309 5.91 9.90 46.98
CA CYS A 309 5.62 8.55 46.50
C CYS A 309 5.18 7.62 47.64
N GLU A 310 5.85 7.66 48.81
CA GLU A 310 5.45 6.86 49.96
C GLU A 310 4.08 7.27 50.51
N ARG A 311 3.79 8.58 50.57
CA ARG A 311 2.45 9.07 50.93
C ARG A 311 1.39 8.55 49.98
N LEU A 312 1.66 8.60 48.67
CA LEU A 312 0.75 8.13 47.64
C LEU A 312 0.53 6.62 47.75
N ARG A 313 1.60 5.84 47.99
CA ARG A 313 1.55 4.40 48.23
C ARG A 313 0.68 4.05 49.42
N MET A 314 0.90 4.69 50.57
CA MET A 314 0.12 4.45 51.78
C MET A 314 -1.35 4.87 51.60
N ALA A 315 -1.61 6.00 50.97
CA ALA A 315 -2.97 6.48 50.72
C ALA A 315 -3.74 5.55 49.78
N TYR A 316 -3.09 5.02 48.74
CA TYR A 316 -3.71 4.08 47.82
C TYR A 316 -3.98 2.73 48.48
N ALA A 317 -3.08 2.26 49.34
CA ALA A 317 -3.28 1.03 50.10
C ALA A 317 -4.45 1.10 51.10
N ALA A 318 -4.78 2.30 51.58
CA ALA A 318 -5.91 2.55 52.46
C ALA A 318 -7.21 2.89 51.71
N ALA A 319 -7.20 2.94 50.37
CA ALA A 319 -8.35 3.33 49.58
C ALA A 319 -9.31 2.16 49.34
N GLU A 320 -10.61 2.45 49.39
CA GLU A 320 -11.68 1.49 49.09
C GLU A 320 -12.41 1.91 47.81
N PRO A 321 -12.29 1.16 46.70
CA PRO A 321 -13.01 1.46 45.48
C PRO A 321 -14.52 1.29 45.69
N VAL A 322 -15.28 2.34 45.41
CA VAL A 322 -16.75 2.33 45.59
C VAL A 322 -17.37 1.21 44.75
N GLY A 323 -18.10 0.32 45.42
CA GLY A 323 -18.84 -0.77 44.77
C GLY A 323 -18.01 -1.98 44.34
N VAL A 324 -16.73 -2.06 44.73
CA VAL A 324 -15.88 -3.24 44.49
C VAL A 324 -15.17 -3.65 45.77
N ASN A 325 -15.41 -4.87 46.23
CA ASN A 325 -14.73 -5.41 47.41
C ASN A 325 -13.40 -6.06 46.99
N ILE A 326 -12.29 -5.35 47.19
CA ILE A 326 -10.93 -5.82 46.88
C ILE A 326 -10.15 -5.89 48.20
N GLU A 327 -9.60 -7.07 48.51
CA GLU A 327 -8.94 -7.34 49.80
C GLU A 327 -7.75 -6.42 50.10
N SER A 328 -6.96 -6.07 49.08
CA SER A 328 -5.83 -5.15 49.23
C SER A 328 -5.46 -4.50 47.91
N LEU A 329 -5.30 -3.18 47.92
CA LEU A 329 -4.68 -2.43 46.84
C LEU A 329 -3.25 -2.10 47.22
N SER A 330 -2.33 -2.19 46.25
CA SER A 330 -0.97 -1.70 46.42
C SER A 330 -0.40 -1.20 45.10
N LEU A 331 0.64 -0.40 45.20
CA LEU A 331 1.39 0.10 44.06
C LEU A 331 2.88 -0.03 44.31
N SER A 332 3.61 -0.15 43.22
CA SER A 332 5.07 -0.07 43.20
C SER A 332 5.48 1.20 42.45
N ALA A 333 6.53 1.88 42.91
CA ALA A 333 7.05 3.08 42.28
C ALA A 333 8.56 2.99 42.03
N GLY A 334 8.99 3.45 40.87
CA GLY A 334 10.39 3.64 40.50
C GLY A 334 10.70 5.12 40.36
N MET A 335 11.65 5.61 41.15
CA MET A 335 11.93 7.04 41.30
C MET A 335 13.31 7.41 40.74
N THR A 336 13.42 8.61 40.19
CA THR A 336 14.68 9.19 39.76
C THR A 336 14.63 10.71 39.77
N LEU A 337 15.76 11.37 39.56
CA LEU A 337 15.84 12.83 39.40
C LEU A 337 16.17 13.19 37.96
N LEU A 338 15.59 14.30 37.51
CA LEU A 338 15.90 14.99 36.27
C LEU A 338 16.76 16.21 36.59
N ASP A 339 17.92 16.32 35.93
CA ASP A 339 18.78 17.50 35.91
C ASP A 339 18.66 18.25 34.56
N ALA A 340 19.12 19.51 34.49
CA ALA A 340 18.94 20.37 33.30
C ALA A 340 19.59 19.84 32.00
N ASN A 341 20.55 18.91 32.10
CA ASN A 341 21.25 18.32 30.96
C ASN A 341 20.84 16.85 30.69
N ASP A 342 19.80 16.35 31.37
CA ASP A 342 19.30 15.00 31.13
C ASP A 342 18.57 14.88 29.79
N ASP A 343 18.49 13.65 29.28
CA ASP A 343 17.51 13.26 28.29
C ASP A 343 16.28 12.64 28.99
N LEU A 344 15.06 13.05 28.57
CA LEU A 344 13.83 12.60 29.21
C LEU A 344 13.60 11.09 29.03
N ASP A 345 13.95 10.52 27.88
CA ASP A 345 13.76 9.10 27.62
C ASP A 345 14.74 8.26 28.46
N GLU A 346 15.99 8.71 28.61
CA GLU A 346 16.96 8.07 29.52
C GLU A 346 16.52 8.14 30.99
N ALA A 347 15.97 9.29 31.42
CA ALA A 347 15.43 9.44 32.77
C ALA A 347 14.22 8.52 33.03
N LEU A 348 13.30 8.41 32.06
CA LEU A 348 12.19 7.45 32.13
C LEU A 348 12.69 6.01 32.22
N GLN A 349 13.76 5.67 31.50
CA GLN A 349 14.38 4.35 31.58
C GLN A 349 15.00 4.07 32.96
N ARG A 350 15.64 5.06 33.59
CA ARG A 350 16.14 4.93 34.98
C ARG A 350 15.00 4.69 35.97
N ALA A 351 13.91 5.43 35.85
CA ALA A 351 12.71 5.24 36.66
C ALA A 351 12.10 3.84 36.46
N ASP A 352 12.05 3.34 35.22
CA ASP A 352 11.53 2.01 34.90
C ASP A 352 12.39 0.89 35.50
N GLN A 353 13.72 1.02 35.44
CA GLN A 353 14.63 0.08 36.09
C GLN A 353 14.43 0.05 37.61
N ALA A 354 14.19 1.21 38.23
CA ALA A 354 13.86 1.30 39.65
C ALA A 354 12.50 0.63 39.96
N LEU A 355 11.49 0.86 39.13
CA LEU A 355 10.17 0.25 39.26
C LEU A 355 10.25 -1.28 39.15
N TYR A 356 11.06 -1.77 38.22
CA TYR A 356 11.33 -3.19 38.07
C TYR A 356 11.95 -3.81 39.33
N ARG A 357 12.90 -3.11 39.98
CA ARG A 357 13.45 -3.53 41.27
C ARG A 357 12.39 -3.55 42.37
N ALA A 358 11.52 -2.53 42.43
CA ALA A 358 10.44 -2.48 43.41
C ALA A 358 9.50 -3.69 43.28
N LYS A 359 9.10 -4.01 42.05
CA LYS A 359 8.26 -5.18 41.75
C LYS A 359 8.94 -6.50 42.12
N ARG A 360 10.24 -6.65 41.82
CA ARG A 360 11.00 -7.87 42.15
C ARG A 360 11.23 -8.06 43.64
N SER A 361 11.39 -6.97 44.38
CA SER A 361 11.69 -7.01 45.80
C SER A 361 10.46 -7.27 46.68
N GLY A 362 9.30 -7.56 46.08
CA GLY A 362 8.08 -7.94 46.79
C GLY A 362 6.92 -6.97 46.64
N ARG A 363 6.99 -6.02 45.69
CA ARG A 363 5.92 -5.03 45.42
C ARG A 363 5.60 -4.13 46.62
N ASN A 364 4.54 -3.32 46.52
CA ASN A 364 4.08 -2.39 47.56
C ASN A 364 5.22 -1.55 48.16
N ARG A 365 6.07 -0.96 47.32
CA ARG A 365 7.25 -0.19 47.74
C ARG A 365 7.71 0.80 46.68
N CYS A 366 8.52 1.77 47.10
CA CYS A 366 9.23 2.67 46.21
C CYS A 366 10.72 2.28 46.18
N ASP A 367 11.29 2.08 44.99
CA ASP A 367 12.73 1.99 44.78
C ASP A 367 13.20 3.19 43.96
N ALA A 368 14.48 3.54 44.06
CA ALA A 368 15.04 4.67 43.36
C ALA A 368 16.31 4.34 42.58
N ALA A 369 16.55 5.10 41.51
CA ALA A 369 17.79 5.17 40.77
C ALA A 369 18.29 6.62 40.83
N TRP A 370 19.04 6.95 41.89
CA TRP A 370 19.63 8.29 42.05
C TRP A 370 20.94 8.48 41.27
N GLU A 371 21.51 7.38 40.77
CA GLU A 371 22.83 7.36 40.15
C GLU A 371 22.80 7.87 38.71
N TRP A 372 23.65 8.85 38.46
CA TRP A 372 24.05 9.34 37.14
C TRP A 372 24.89 8.27 36.43
N THR A 373 24.42 7.74 35.30
CA THR A 373 25.30 6.98 34.41
C THR A 373 26.02 7.96 33.49
N ARG A 374 27.10 8.58 33.97
CA ARG A 374 28.12 9.15 33.07
C ARG A 374 28.83 7.98 32.41
N ALA A 375 28.50 7.71 31.15
CA ALA A 375 29.39 6.98 30.25
C ALA A 375 30.42 7.96 29.67
#